data_AF-A0A965FME3-F1
#
_entry.id   AF-A0A965FME3-F1
#
_cell.length_a   1.000
_cell.length_b   1.000
_cell.length_c   1.000
_cell.angle_alpha   90.00
_cell.angle_beta   90.00
_cell.angle_gamma   90.00
#
_symmetry.space_group_name_H-M   'P 1'
#
loop_
_entity.id
_entity.type
_entity.pdbx_description
1 polymer ?
#
loop_
_entity_poly.entity_id
_entity_poly.type
_entity_poly.pdbx_seq_one_letter_code
_entity_poly.pdbx_strand_id
1 'polypeptide(L)'
;MPARTQITPQHPMISLDIGGRILRVSDVPCSVVDGADTLLFAGGAPEIAGVDRFALGGTAEEDASIELSFYASKHEHEILTEQDPTAWLVEVALWREDTAWGDRRILAYGPMDNLSYGNYAEPISGIVEERFSDDRGLLPPDAAVVTETTWPAPVTLPSVGQPATGSVYPIVFGGPGLALPSDDFGDLYGWPAFAVAFDANGDNSATPCTVLLSDGLLEGIGAASIELINASLDPSQSFVITPSAAVDGQGRVVTAVDVDGADLPIAAGDELWCIAQQTVGLRGAGDIIRWVLEQSSIRVDFAALSETLTALNLFQFDGIINSQVSPYDFLVDDILPLLPATMTRTGRG
;
A
#
# COMPACT_ATOMS: atom_id res chain seq x y z
N MET A 1 3.71 42.08 -20.78
CA MET A 1 2.37 41.52 -20.53
C MET A 1 2.56 40.11 -20.00
N PRO A 2 2.18 39.80 -18.76
CA PRO A 2 2.27 38.43 -18.26
C PRO A 2 1.29 37.53 -19.04
N ALA A 3 1.76 36.37 -19.47
CA ALA A 3 0.91 35.37 -20.12
C ALA A 3 -0.17 34.94 -19.13
N ARG A 4 -1.45 35.05 -19.52
CA ARG A 4 -2.54 34.48 -18.73
C ARG A 4 -2.37 32.97 -18.74
N THR A 5 -2.18 32.37 -17.56
CA THR A 5 -2.29 30.93 -17.38
C THR A 5 -3.68 30.51 -17.85
N GLN A 6 -3.75 29.74 -18.94
CA GLN A 6 -5.00 29.09 -19.33
C GLN A 6 -5.32 28.05 -18.28
N ILE A 7 -6.52 28.14 -17.70
CA ILE A 7 -7.03 27.13 -16.77
C ILE A 7 -7.56 26.01 -17.66
N THR A 8 -6.89 24.85 -17.62
CA THR A 8 -7.35 23.66 -18.31
C THR A 8 -8.67 23.18 -17.70
N PRO A 9 -9.71 22.89 -18.50
CA PRO A 9 -10.99 22.37 -18.02
C PRO A 9 -10.82 21.09 -17.19
N GLN A 10 -11.74 20.89 -16.24
CA GLN A 10 -11.88 19.65 -15.47
C GLN A 10 -13.26 19.05 -15.73
N HIS A 11 -13.28 17.73 -15.93
CA HIS A 11 -14.48 16.98 -16.29
C HIS A 11 -14.79 15.95 -15.20
N PRO A 12 -16.03 15.90 -14.70
CA PRO A 12 -16.50 14.77 -13.92
C PRO A 12 -16.51 13.51 -14.80
N MET A 13 -16.01 12.43 -14.23
CA MET A 13 -15.86 11.13 -14.87
C MET A 13 -16.45 10.07 -13.96
N ILE A 14 -17.28 9.19 -14.51
CA ILE A 14 -17.85 8.04 -13.83
C ILE A 14 -17.36 6.79 -14.55
N SER A 15 -16.77 5.86 -13.81
CA SER A 15 -16.51 4.50 -14.27
C SER A 15 -17.32 3.53 -13.41
N LEU A 16 -18.27 2.83 -14.02
CA LEU A 16 -19.16 1.89 -13.36
C LEU A 16 -18.81 0.47 -13.83
N ASP A 17 -18.33 -0.38 -12.92
CA ASP A 17 -18.11 -1.80 -13.18
C ASP A 17 -19.37 -2.62 -12.88
N ILE A 18 -19.90 -3.25 -13.92
CA ILE A 18 -21.12 -4.06 -13.93
C ILE A 18 -20.72 -5.50 -14.30
N GLY A 19 -20.37 -6.30 -13.29
CA GLY A 19 -20.01 -7.71 -13.52
C GLY A 19 -18.81 -7.90 -14.46
N GLY A 20 -17.79 -7.04 -14.36
CA GLY A 20 -16.58 -7.05 -15.19
C GLY A 20 -16.68 -6.23 -16.47
N ARG A 21 -17.79 -5.50 -16.68
CA ARG A 21 -17.95 -4.56 -17.80
C ARG A 21 -17.94 -3.14 -17.28
N ILE A 22 -17.02 -2.32 -17.79
CA ILE A 22 -16.87 -0.93 -17.35
C ILE A 22 -17.63 0.01 -18.28
N LEU A 23 -18.73 0.58 -17.76
CA LEU A 23 -19.43 1.73 -18.35
C LEU A 23 -18.69 3.02 -17.97
N ARG A 24 -18.46 3.91 -18.94
CA ARG A 24 -17.73 5.16 -18.73
C ARG A 24 -18.55 6.36 -19.20
N VAL A 25 -18.84 7.28 -18.28
CA VAL A 25 -19.69 8.46 -18.53
C VAL A 25 -18.97 9.73 -18.08
N SER A 26 -19.14 10.81 -18.82
CA SER A 26 -18.59 12.13 -18.54
C SER A 26 -19.61 13.22 -18.90
N ASP A 27 -19.38 14.45 -18.48
CA ASP A 27 -20.19 15.60 -18.89
C ASP A 27 -20.07 15.88 -20.39
N VAL A 28 -18.91 15.60 -20.97
CA VAL A 28 -18.64 15.71 -22.40
C VAL A 28 -18.11 14.39 -22.97
N PRO A 29 -18.50 13.99 -24.19
CA PRO A 29 -17.87 12.87 -24.85
C PRO A 29 -16.38 13.13 -25.04
N CYS A 30 -15.53 12.25 -24.53
CA CYS A 30 -14.08 12.41 -24.62
C CYS A 30 -13.34 11.08 -24.68
N SER A 31 -12.07 11.13 -25.05
CA SER A 31 -11.16 9.99 -25.10
C SER A 31 -9.94 10.30 -24.24
N VAL A 32 -9.64 9.44 -23.28
CA VAL A 32 -8.53 9.63 -22.34
C VAL A 32 -7.51 8.52 -22.54
N VAL A 33 -6.22 8.89 -22.59
CA VAL A 33 -5.13 7.91 -22.71
C VAL A 33 -4.78 7.36 -21.33
N ASP A 34 -4.71 6.04 -21.23
CA ASP A 34 -4.28 5.31 -20.04
C ASP A 34 -3.20 4.30 -20.43
N GLY A 35 -1.93 4.70 -20.30
CA GLY A 35 -0.81 3.92 -20.80
C GLY A 35 -0.88 3.68 -22.31
N ALA A 36 -1.06 2.42 -22.73
CA ALA A 36 -1.23 2.02 -24.13
C ALA A 36 -2.70 2.03 -24.59
N ASP A 37 -3.64 2.13 -23.66
CA ASP A 37 -5.07 2.05 -23.92
C ASP A 37 -5.69 3.44 -24.10
N THR A 38 -6.83 3.49 -24.81
CA THR A 38 -7.66 4.69 -24.93
C THR A 38 -9.03 4.40 -24.35
N LEU A 39 -9.36 5.09 -23.27
CA LEU A 39 -10.63 5.00 -22.58
C LEU A 39 -11.64 5.95 -23.23
N LEU A 40 -12.79 5.43 -23.63
CA LEU A 40 -13.87 6.22 -24.22
C LEU A 40 -14.91 6.53 -23.15
N PHE A 41 -15.18 7.82 -22.94
CA PHE A 41 -16.25 8.28 -22.04
C PHE A 41 -17.40 8.82 -22.89
N ALA A 42 -18.59 8.25 -22.67
CA ALA A 42 -19.81 8.77 -23.26
C ALA A 42 -20.17 10.09 -22.59
N GLY A 43 -20.61 11.09 -23.38
CA GLY A 43 -21.23 12.28 -22.78
C GLY A 43 -22.59 11.94 -22.20
N GLY A 44 -22.98 12.60 -21.12
CA GLY A 44 -24.26 12.31 -20.47
C GLY A 44 -24.63 13.23 -19.31
N ALA A 45 -23.87 14.32 -19.11
CA ALA A 45 -24.05 15.31 -18.03
C ALA A 45 -24.28 14.66 -16.66
N PRO A 46 -23.29 13.93 -16.10
CA PRO A 46 -23.39 13.41 -14.76
C PRO A 46 -23.51 14.58 -13.78
N GLU A 47 -24.59 14.61 -13.02
CA GLU A 47 -24.74 15.54 -11.91
C GLU A 47 -24.13 14.88 -10.66
N ILE A 48 -23.17 15.57 -10.04
CA ILE A 48 -22.47 15.12 -8.82
C ILE A 48 -22.84 16.10 -7.70
N ALA A 49 -23.44 15.60 -6.63
CA ALA A 49 -23.76 16.37 -5.43
C ALA A 49 -23.14 15.75 -4.16
N GLY A 50 -22.79 16.58 -3.17
CA GLY A 50 -22.50 16.14 -1.79
C GLY A 50 -21.10 15.57 -1.49
N VAL A 51 -19.99 16.19 -1.94
CA VAL A 51 -18.63 15.67 -1.64
C VAL A 51 -18.16 16.02 -0.22
N ASP A 52 -18.35 15.10 0.73
CA ASP A 52 -17.82 15.22 2.11
C ASP A 52 -16.35 14.75 2.25
N ARG A 53 -15.64 15.24 3.28
CA ARG A 53 -14.24 14.87 3.58
C ARG A 53 -14.03 14.48 5.05
N PHE A 54 -13.07 13.57 5.28
CA PHE A 54 -12.70 12.96 6.57
C PHE A 54 -11.93 13.90 7.52
N ALA A 55 -11.97 13.67 8.83
CA ALA A 55 -11.02 14.10 9.88
C ALA A 55 -11.20 13.22 11.13
N LEU A 56 -10.25 13.24 12.08
CA LEU A 56 -10.33 12.50 13.36
C LEU A 56 -10.91 13.40 14.47
N GLY A 57 -11.78 12.85 15.33
CA GLY A 57 -12.18 13.45 16.61
C GLY A 57 -13.67 13.75 16.80
N GLY A 58 -14.58 13.07 16.09
CA GLY A 58 -16.03 13.33 16.16
C GLY A 58 -16.88 12.08 16.37
N THR A 59 -18.10 12.26 16.89
CA THR A 59 -19.14 11.21 16.92
C THR A 59 -20.07 11.40 15.72
N ALA A 60 -19.81 10.71 14.61
CA ALA A 60 -20.79 10.40 13.56
C ALA A 60 -20.25 9.32 12.61
N GLU A 61 -20.98 8.21 12.49
CA GLU A 61 -20.81 7.13 11.52
C GLU A 61 -21.70 7.40 10.29
N GLU A 62 -21.20 8.09 9.28
CA GLU A 62 -21.82 8.02 7.95
C GLU A 62 -20.74 7.60 6.96
N ASP A 63 -21.07 7.03 5.80
CA ASP A 63 -20.11 6.72 4.72
C ASP A 63 -20.03 7.90 3.75
N ALA A 64 -18.91 8.07 3.02
CA ALA A 64 -18.77 9.25 2.16
C ALA A 64 -19.64 8.97 0.94
N SER A 65 -20.81 9.61 0.93
CA SER A 65 -21.87 9.36 -0.03
C SER A 65 -21.82 10.44 -1.10
N ILE A 66 -21.69 10.05 -2.35
CA ILE A 66 -21.90 10.95 -3.48
C ILE A 66 -23.18 10.53 -4.18
N GLU A 67 -24.15 11.43 -4.23
CA GLU A 67 -25.32 11.25 -5.08
C GLU A 67 -24.90 11.48 -6.53
N LEU A 68 -25.22 10.49 -7.37
CA LEU A 68 -24.96 10.49 -8.80
C LEU A 68 -26.25 10.36 -9.56
N SER A 69 -26.31 11.06 -10.69
CA SER A 69 -27.36 10.90 -11.70
C SER A 69 -26.75 10.96 -13.10
N PHE A 70 -26.98 9.94 -13.93
CA PHE A 70 -26.44 9.89 -15.29
C PHE A 70 -27.35 9.10 -16.25
N TYR A 71 -27.18 9.31 -17.55
CA TYR A 71 -27.88 8.57 -18.59
C TYR A 71 -27.01 7.46 -19.16
N ALA A 72 -27.63 6.30 -19.39
CA ALA A 72 -27.04 5.19 -20.13
C ALA A 72 -27.73 5.03 -21.49
N SER A 73 -27.02 4.49 -22.47
CA SER A 73 -27.62 4.08 -23.74
C SER A 73 -28.61 2.94 -23.53
N LYS A 74 -29.48 2.70 -24.51
CA LYS A 74 -30.43 1.59 -24.47
C LYS A 74 -29.74 0.23 -24.26
N HIS A 75 -28.58 0.02 -24.90
CA HIS A 75 -27.85 -1.24 -24.78
C HIS A 75 -27.26 -1.43 -23.37
N GLU A 76 -26.73 -0.35 -22.78
CA GLU A 76 -26.21 -0.37 -21.41
C GLU A 76 -27.35 -0.58 -20.40
N HIS A 77 -28.52 0.03 -20.63
CA HIS A 77 -29.72 -0.18 -19.83
C HIS A 77 -30.16 -1.66 -19.79
N GLU A 78 -30.13 -2.34 -20.93
CA GLU A 78 -30.41 -3.78 -21.01
C GLU A 78 -29.43 -4.59 -20.14
N ILE A 79 -28.13 -4.28 -20.19
CA ILE A 79 -27.10 -4.94 -19.36
C ILE A 79 -27.34 -4.70 -17.86
N LEU A 80 -27.68 -3.46 -17.48
CA LEU A 80 -27.95 -3.07 -16.10
C LEU A 80 -29.12 -3.87 -15.49
N THR A 81 -30.17 -4.13 -16.28
CA THR A 81 -31.34 -4.89 -15.79
C THR A 81 -31.09 -6.39 -15.56
N GLU A 82 -30.00 -6.94 -16.10
CA GLU A 82 -29.67 -8.37 -16.00
C GLU A 82 -28.74 -8.71 -14.81
N GLN A 83 -28.18 -7.71 -14.15
CA GLN A 83 -27.16 -7.88 -13.09
C GLN A 83 -27.69 -7.44 -11.73
N ASP A 84 -27.16 -8.05 -10.66
CA ASP A 84 -27.44 -7.60 -9.29
C ASP A 84 -26.78 -6.23 -9.07
N PRO A 85 -27.56 -5.18 -8.80
CA PRO A 85 -26.99 -3.84 -8.65
C PRO A 85 -26.15 -3.66 -7.39
N THR A 86 -26.33 -4.52 -6.39
CA THR A 86 -25.55 -4.46 -5.14
C THR A 86 -24.08 -4.82 -5.34
N ALA A 87 -23.73 -5.41 -6.49
CA ALA A 87 -22.36 -5.77 -6.86
C ALA A 87 -21.66 -4.69 -7.71
N TRP A 88 -22.32 -3.58 -8.03
CA TRP A 88 -21.75 -2.56 -8.91
C TRP A 88 -20.75 -1.69 -8.15
N LEU A 89 -19.55 -1.55 -8.70
CA LEU A 89 -18.53 -0.66 -8.17
C LEU A 89 -18.47 0.60 -9.03
N VAL A 90 -18.52 1.76 -8.38
CA VAL A 90 -18.49 3.05 -9.05
C VAL A 90 -17.26 3.81 -8.62
N GLU A 91 -16.50 4.29 -9.60
CA GLU A 91 -15.49 5.32 -9.41
C GLU A 91 -16.02 6.64 -9.94
N VAL A 92 -16.01 7.67 -9.09
CA VAL A 92 -16.27 9.05 -9.45
C VAL A 92 -14.94 9.80 -9.40
N ALA A 93 -14.56 10.50 -10.46
CA ALA A 93 -13.30 11.24 -10.52
C ALA A 93 -13.45 12.60 -11.22
N LEU A 94 -12.52 13.51 -10.95
CA LEU A 94 -12.27 14.71 -11.75
C LEU A 94 -11.01 14.49 -12.57
N TRP A 95 -11.17 14.51 -13.88
CA TRP A 95 -10.07 14.46 -14.82
C TRP A 95 -9.80 15.86 -15.38
N ARG A 96 -8.53 16.22 -15.58
CA ARG A 96 -8.15 17.46 -16.24
C ARG A 96 -7.82 17.14 -17.69
N GLU A 97 -8.30 17.96 -18.63
CA GLU A 97 -7.96 17.75 -20.04
C GLU A 97 -6.42 17.68 -20.23
N ASP A 98 -5.98 16.88 -21.20
CA ASP A 98 -4.58 16.65 -21.55
C ASP A 98 -3.69 16.01 -20.47
N THR A 99 -4.25 15.46 -19.38
CA THR A 99 -3.49 14.65 -18.40
C THR A 99 -3.72 13.15 -18.60
N ALA A 100 -2.79 12.30 -18.15
CA ALA A 100 -2.98 10.86 -18.18
C ALA A 100 -4.17 10.47 -17.27
N TRP A 101 -4.84 9.35 -17.57
CA TRP A 101 -5.94 8.87 -16.72
C TRP A 101 -5.49 8.62 -15.27
N GLY A 102 -4.25 8.16 -15.08
CA GLY A 102 -3.64 7.97 -13.75
C GLY A 102 -3.51 9.24 -12.91
N ASP A 103 -3.53 10.44 -13.54
CA ASP A 103 -3.40 11.72 -12.85
C ASP A 103 -4.74 12.30 -12.36
N ARG A 104 -5.84 11.60 -12.61
CA ARG A 104 -7.18 12.03 -12.21
C ARG A 104 -7.32 12.09 -10.69
N ARG A 105 -8.19 12.97 -10.22
CA ARG A 105 -8.53 13.07 -8.80
C ARG A 105 -9.79 12.28 -8.51
N ILE A 106 -9.68 11.17 -7.80
CA ILE A 106 -10.84 10.37 -7.38
C ILE A 106 -11.65 11.15 -6.31
N LEU A 107 -12.98 11.22 -6.53
CA LEU A 107 -14.00 11.86 -5.69
C LEU A 107 -14.85 10.87 -4.89
N ALA A 108 -15.07 9.65 -5.36
CA ALA A 108 -15.60 8.54 -4.57
C ALA A 108 -15.25 7.23 -5.26
N TYR A 109 -15.13 6.17 -4.48
CA TYR A 109 -15.03 4.81 -5.00
C TYR A 109 -15.76 3.87 -4.04
N GLY A 110 -16.66 3.06 -4.55
CA GLY A 110 -17.36 2.09 -3.72
C GLY A 110 -18.61 1.52 -4.38
N PRO A 111 -19.38 0.69 -3.65
CA PRO A 111 -20.64 0.19 -4.12
C PRO A 111 -21.66 1.31 -4.36
N MET A 112 -22.54 1.11 -5.33
CA MET A 112 -23.71 1.97 -5.52
C MET A 112 -24.86 1.47 -4.64
N ASP A 113 -25.32 2.29 -3.71
CA ASP A 113 -26.51 2.07 -2.89
C ASP A 113 -27.68 2.95 -3.35
N ASN A 114 -28.89 2.64 -2.89
CA ASN A 114 -30.13 3.35 -3.21
C ASN A 114 -30.34 3.57 -4.71
N LEU A 115 -29.91 2.58 -5.50
CA LEU A 115 -29.99 2.65 -6.94
C LEU A 115 -31.46 2.73 -7.38
N SER A 116 -31.76 3.73 -8.19
CA SER A 116 -33.02 3.89 -8.90
C SER A 116 -32.73 4.03 -10.39
N TYR A 117 -33.34 3.18 -11.19
CA TYR A 117 -33.38 3.33 -12.63
C TYR A 117 -34.76 2.94 -13.13
N GLY A 118 -35.26 3.73 -14.08
CA GLY A 118 -36.54 3.50 -14.70
C GLY A 118 -36.38 2.96 -16.11
N ASN A 119 -37.06 3.54 -17.09
CA ASN A 119 -36.85 3.21 -18.50
C ASN A 119 -35.54 3.81 -19.05
N TYR A 120 -35.12 3.42 -20.26
CA TYR A 120 -33.85 3.89 -20.87
C TYR A 120 -33.77 5.41 -21.13
N ALA A 121 -34.88 6.15 -21.02
CA ALA A 121 -34.93 7.61 -21.13
C ALA A 121 -34.97 8.31 -19.76
N GLU A 122 -34.98 7.56 -18.67
CA GLU A 122 -34.87 8.06 -17.30
C GLU A 122 -33.42 7.91 -16.82
N PRO A 123 -32.91 8.87 -16.03
CA PRO A 123 -31.56 8.77 -15.51
C PRO A 123 -31.45 7.60 -14.52
N ILE A 124 -30.26 7.03 -14.46
CA ILE A 124 -29.84 6.13 -13.39
C ILE A 124 -29.33 7.03 -12.27
N SER A 125 -29.93 6.89 -11.10
CA SER A 125 -29.54 7.64 -9.91
C SER A 125 -29.20 6.70 -8.77
N GLY A 126 -28.29 7.10 -7.90
CA GLY A 126 -27.99 6.38 -6.67
C GLY A 126 -26.87 7.05 -5.92
N ILE A 127 -26.44 6.41 -4.85
CA ILE A 127 -25.46 6.94 -3.92
C ILE A 127 -24.23 6.05 -3.99
N VAL A 128 -23.07 6.62 -4.27
CA VAL A 128 -21.80 5.89 -4.13
C VAL A 128 -21.33 6.06 -2.72
N GLU A 129 -21.26 4.96 -1.98
CA GLU A 129 -20.76 4.94 -0.61
C GLU A 129 -19.31 4.49 -0.61
N GLU A 130 -18.39 5.40 -0.26
CA GLU A 130 -17.00 5.03 0.01
C GLU A 130 -16.92 4.44 1.42
N ARG A 131 -16.60 3.14 1.49
CA ARG A 131 -16.43 2.40 2.74
C ARG A 131 -14.97 2.45 3.17
N PHE A 132 -14.72 2.89 4.39
CA PHE A 132 -13.35 2.95 4.93
C PHE A 132 -12.71 1.56 5.11
N SER A 133 -13.54 0.54 5.33
CA SER A 133 -13.08 -0.85 5.37
C SER A 133 -12.53 -1.35 4.04
N ASP A 134 -12.86 -0.69 2.94
CA ASP A 134 -12.48 -1.12 1.59
C ASP A 134 -11.19 -0.43 1.16
N ASP A 135 -10.22 -0.33 2.07
CA ASP A 135 -8.90 0.16 1.73
C ASP A 135 -8.16 -0.84 0.84
N ARG A 136 -7.95 -0.42 -0.41
CA ARG A 136 -7.28 -1.17 -1.47
C ARG A 136 -5.77 -0.99 -1.48
N GLY A 137 -5.23 -0.13 -0.61
CA GLY A 137 -3.79 -0.06 -0.40
C GLY A 137 -3.26 -1.42 0.05
N LEU A 138 -2.05 -1.76 -0.37
CA LEU A 138 -1.38 -2.96 0.11
C LEU A 138 -0.01 -2.59 0.66
N LEU A 139 0.24 -3.05 1.87
CA LEU A 139 1.50 -2.92 2.56
C LEU A 139 2.05 -4.31 2.89
N PRO A 140 3.25 -4.65 2.41
CA PRO A 140 3.94 -4.07 1.26
C PRO A 140 3.12 -4.15 -0.06
N PRO A 141 3.46 -3.37 -1.10
CA PRO A 141 2.79 -3.44 -2.39
C PRO A 141 2.97 -4.80 -3.07
N ASP A 142 2.08 -5.19 -4.00
CA ASP A 142 2.14 -6.48 -4.73
C ASP A 142 3.48 -6.74 -5.46
N ALA A 143 4.15 -5.69 -5.91
CA ALA A 143 5.44 -5.81 -6.56
C ALA A 143 6.60 -6.08 -5.59
N ALA A 144 6.40 -5.87 -4.28
CA ALA A 144 7.41 -6.02 -3.23
C ALA A 144 7.50 -7.48 -2.76
N VAL A 145 7.70 -8.39 -3.70
CA VAL A 145 7.75 -9.83 -3.45
C VAL A 145 9.02 -10.38 -4.09
N VAL A 146 9.69 -11.29 -3.39
CA VAL A 146 10.88 -11.95 -3.93
C VAL A 146 10.44 -12.93 -5.03
N THR A 147 10.89 -12.68 -6.25
CA THR A 147 10.58 -13.47 -7.44
C THR A 147 11.80 -13.48 -8.37
N GLU A 148 11.80 -14.33 -9.39
CA GLU A 148 12.82 -14.29 -10.45
C GLU A 148 12.85 -12.94 -11.20
N THR A 149 11.73 -12.20 -11.21
CA THR A 149 11.67 -10.87 -11.83
C THR A 149 12.34 -9.81 -10.95
N THR A 150 12.16 -9.87 -9.63
CA THR A 150 12.80 -8.93 -8.70
C THR A 150 14.25 -9.30 -8.39
N TRP A 151 14.64 -10.56 -8.51
CA TRP A 151 16.02 -11.00 -8.31
C TRP A 151 16.49 -11.96 -9.44
N PRO A 152 16.88 -11.41 -10.61
CA PRO A 152 17.06 -12.18 -11.86
C PRO A 152 18.43 -12.87 -12.03
N ALA A 153 19.25 -13.00 -10.97
CA ALA A 153 20.52 -13.75 -11.04
C ALA A 153 20.26 -15.22 -11.44
N PRO A 154 21.26 -16.04 -11.83
CA PRO A 154 21.08 -17.47 -12.07
C PRO A 154 20.83 -18.17 -10.74
N VAL A 155 19.65 -17.94 -10.19
CA VAL A 155 19.25 -18.46 -8.92
C VAL A 155 18.85 -19.90 -9.19
N THR A 156 19.72 -20.84 -8.86
CA THR A 156 19.26 -22.18 -8.54
C THR A 156 18.44 -22.02 -7.26
N LEU A 157 17.21 -21.50 -7.35
CA LEU A 157 16.33 -21.23 -6.22
C LEU A 157 16.07 -22.57 -5.54
N PRO A 158 16.63 -22.81 -4.35
CA PRO A 158 16.36 -24.04 -3.64
C PRO A 158 14.92 -24.04 -3.15
N SER A 159 14.30 -25.20 -3.28
CA SER A 159 13.04 -25.54 -2.63
C SER A 159 13.30 -26.10 -1.21
N VAL A 160 12.47 -25.60 -0.27
CA VAL A 160 12.12 -26.10 1.08
C VAL A 160 12.87 -25.49 2.28
N GLY A 161 12.11 -24.85 3.19
CA GLY A 161 12.52 -24.27 4.48
C GLY A 161 11.68 -23.04 4.80
N GLN A 162 12.09 -21.90 4.25
CA GLN A 162 11.32 -20.68 3.96
C GLN A 162 11.77 -20.24 2.56
N PRO A 163 11.02 -20.55 1.48
CA PRO A 163 11.46 -20.09 0.17
C PRO A 163 11.47 -18.56 0.20
N ALA A 164 12.63 -17.95 -0.04
CA ALA A 164 12.69 -16.52 -0.27
C ALA A 164 11.66 -16.16 -1.35
N THR A 165 11.55 -16.99 -2.40
CA THR A 165 10.51 -16.89 -3.44
C THR A 165 9.08 -16.85 -2.88
N GLY A 166 8.34 -15.80 -3.24
CA GLY A 166 6.97 -15.56 -2.79
C GLY A 166 6.88 -14.86 -1.45
N SER A 167 7.99 -14.71 -0.72
CA SER A 167 8.02 -13.91 0.50
C SER A 167 7.95 -12.42 0.18
N VAL A 168 7.17 -11.70 0.98
CA VAL A 168 6.97 -10.25 0.85
C VAL A 168 8.13 -9.51 1.52
N TYR A 169 8.54 -8.38 0.95
CA TYR A 169 9.65 -7.60 1.49
C TYR A 169 9.27 -7.04 2.87
N PRO A 170 10.08 -7.24 3.92
CA PRO A 170 9.69 -6.82 5.24
C PRO A 170 9.77 -5.29 5.35
N ILE A 171 8.73 -4.65 5.84
CA ILE A 171 8.79 -3.25 6.27
C ILE A 171 9.15 -3.25 7.75
N VAL A 172 10.20 -2.52 8.11
CA VAL A 172 10.71 -2.50 9.49
C VAL A 172 10.57 -1.09 10.06
N PHE A 173 10.07 -0.98 11.28
CA PHE A 173 9.95 0.27 12.02
C PHE A 173 10.48 0.10 13.45
N GLY A 174 11.10 1.12 13.98
CA GLY A 174 11.67 1.13 15.31
C GLY A 174 12.94 0.29 15.43
N GLY A 175 13.19 -0.32 16.59
CA GLY A 175 14.31 -1.22 16.82
C GLY A 175 13.87 -2.64 17.19
N PRO A 176 13.23 -3.39 16.27
CA PRO A 176 12.82 -4.76 16.57
C PRO A 176 14.05 -5.63 16.87
N GLY A 177 13.90 -6.49 17.87
CA GLY A 177 14.96 -7.38 18.35
C GLY A 177 15.93 -6.74 19.32
N LEU A 178 15.76 -5.47 19.72
CA LEU A 178 16.64 -4.82 20.69
C LEU A 178 16.68 -5.60 22.01
N ALA A 179 17.75 -6.35 22.20
CA ALA A 179 17.99 -7.16 23.39
C ALA A 179 18.12 -6.26 24.61
N LEU A 180 17.26 -6.44 25.62
CA LEU A 180 17.58 -5.93 26.95
C LEU A 180 18.71 -6.79 27.53
N PRO A 181 19.52 -6.25 28.45
CA PRO A 181 20.62 -7.00 29.07
C PRO A 181 20.20 -8.28 29.82
N SER A 182 18.90 -8.50 30.00
CA SER A 182 18.28 -9.65 30.65
C SER A 182 17.76 -10.72 29.68
N ASP A 183 17.72 -10.43 28.39
CA ASP A 183 16.99 -11.25 27.42
C ASP A 183 17.90 -12.38 26.90
N ASP A 184 17.37 -13.60 26.86
CA ASP A 184 18.03 -14.73 26.19
C ASP A 184 17.67 -14.70 24.69
N PHE A 185 18.43 -15.44 23.86
CA PHE A 185 18.19 -15.47 22.41
C PHE A 185 16.75 -15.82 22.02
N GLY A 186 16.10 -16.72 22.78
CA GLY A 186 14.71 -17.10 22.55
C GLY A 186 13.69 -15.98 22.81
N ASP A 187 14.13 -14.88 23.44
CA ASP A 187 13.33 -13.71 23.78
C ASP A 187 13.56 -12.53 22.81
N LEU A 188 14.44 -12.69 21.81
CA LEU A 188 14.76 -11.64 20.83
C LEU A 188 13.80 -11.67 19.65
N TYR A 189 12.88 -10.70 19.60
CA TYR A 189 11.91 -10.53 18.53
C TYR A 189 12.49 -9.70 17.37
N GLY A 190 13.42 -10.29 16.62
CA GLY A 190 13.95 -9.72 15.39
C GLY A 190 12.95 -9.74 14.23
N TRP A 191 13.45 -9.59 13.01
CA TRP A 191 12.65 -9.72 11.78
C TRP A 191 13.28 -10.66 10.77
N PRO A 192 12.48 -11.28 9.88
CA PRO A 192 13.03 -12.20 8.90
C PRO A 192 13.87 -11.46 7.86
N ALA A 193 14.97 -12.09 7.45
CA ALA A 193 15.77 -11.67 6.31
C ALA A 193 15.75 -12.76 5.24
N PHE A 194 15.94 -12.38 3.98
CA PHE A 194 15.81 -13.32 2.85
C PHE A 194 17.10 -13.36 2.04
N ALA A 195 17.70 -14.55 1.92
CA ALA A 195 18.77 -14.76 0.95
C ALA A 195 18.18 -14.74 -0.47
N VAL A 196 18.54 -13.73 -1.26
CA VAL A 196 17.93 -13.44 -2.57
C VAL A 196 18.86 -13.68 -3.75
N ALA A 197 20.18 -13.80 -3.52
CA ALA A 197 21.14 -14.17 -4.56
C ALA A 197 22.27 -15.06 -4.00
N PHE A 198 22.53 -16.16 -4.69
CA PHE A 198 23.64 -17.09 -4.42
C PHE A 198 24.49 -17.28 -5.68
N ASP A 199 25.65 -17.93 -5.53
CA ASP A 199 26.30 -18.55 -6.67
C ASP A 199 25.54 -19.79 -7.17
N ALA A 200 26.11 -20.43 -8.20
CA ALA A 200 25.54 -21.63 -8.79
C ALA A 200 25.50 -22.84 -7.83
N ASN A 201 26.24 -22.83 -6.73
CA ASN A 201 26.26 -23.91 -5.73
C ASN A 201 25.12 -23.79 -4.73
N GLY A 202 24.46 -22.62 -4.65
CA GLY A 202 23.36 -22.38 -3.71
C GLY A 202 23.86 -22.16 -2.27
N ASP A 203 25.09 -21.67 -2.10
CA ASP A 203 25.63 -21.25 -0.81
C ASP A 203 26.55 -20.04 -1.00
N ASN A 204 27.05 -19.47 0.10
CA ASN A 204 27.99 -18.35 0.08
C ASN A 204 29.45 -18.76 0.34
N SER A 205 29.80 -20.03 0.12
CA SER A 205 31.14 -20.55 0.43
C SER A 205 32.22 -20.05 -0.53
N ALA A 206 31.86 -19.76 -1.79
CA ALA A 206 32.79 -19.29 -2.82
C ALA A 206 32.58 -17.82 -3.22
N THR A 207 31.37 -17.30 -3.12
CA THR A 207 31.04 -15.89 -3.35
C THR A 207 30.07 -15.37 -2.30
N PRO A 208 30.05 -14.06 -2.01
CA PRO A 208 29.04 -13.47 -1.13
C PRO A 208 27.61 -13.79 -1.59
N CYS A 209 26.71 -13.98 -0.62
CA CYS A 209 25.27 -14.05 -0.85
C CYS A 209 24.63 -12.69 -0.56
N THR A 210 23.74 -12.24 -1.44
CA THR A 210 22.95 -11.03 -1.18
C THR A 210 21.74 -11.39 -0.31
N VAL A 211 21.59 -10.70 0.81
CA VAL A 211 20.50 -10.85 1.76
C VAL A 211 19.65 -9.57 1.76
N LEU A 212 18.36 -9.72 1.47
CA LEU A 212 17.34 -8.68 1.58
C LEU A 212 16.93 -8.51 3.04
N LEU A 213 16.96 -7.25 3.51
CA LEU A 213 16.71 -6.90 4.90
C LEU A 213 15.41 -6.10 5.08
N SER A 214 15.03 -5.25 4.12
CA SER A 214 13.79 -4.47 4.19
C SER A 214 13.36 -3.86 2.85
N ASP A 215 12.06 -3.61 2.69
CA ASP A 215 11.51 -2.71 1.66
C ASP A 215 11.91 -1.25 1.95
N GLY A 216 12.38 -0.54 0.93
CA GLY A 216 12.87 0.82 1.10
C GLY A 216 14.21 0.92 1.85
N LEU A 217 14.57 2.14 2.23
CA LEU A 217 15.79 2.43 2.99
C LEU A 217 15.49 2.42 4.47
N LEU A 218 16.25 1.63 5.23
CA LEU A 218 16.28 1.75 6.67
C LEU A 218 17.05 3.03 7.05
N GLU A 219 16.32 4.13 7.24
CA GLU A 219 16.88 5.41 7.66
C GLU A 219 17.44 5.34 9.09
N GLY A 220 18.50 6.11 9.37
CA GLY A 220 19.11 6.17 10.71
C GLY A 220 20.18 5.10 10.98
N ILE A 221 20.46 4.23 10.01
CA ILE A 221 21.54 3.24 10.12
C ILE A 221 22.91 3.93 10.02
N GLY A 222 23.50 4.21 11.18
CA GLY A 222 24.95 4.28 11.30
C GLY A 222 25.59 2.94 10.94
N ALA A 223 26.87 2.94 10.55
CA ALA A 223 27.57 1.83 9.89
C ALA A 223 27.65 0.46 10.64
N ALA A 224 27.02 0.27 11.79
CA ALA A 224 27.03 -1.00 12.54
C ALA A 224 25.82 -1.08 13.47
N SER A 225 24.67 -1.54 12.96
CA SER A 225 23.47 -1.56 13.79
C SER A 225 22.46 -2.65 13.52
N ILE A 226 22.79 -3.61 12.65
CA ILE A 226 21.96 -4.78 12.45
C ILE A 226 22.85 -6.00 12.61
N GLU A 227 22.36 -6.95 13.40
CA GLU A 227 22.98 -8.25 13.60
C GLU A 227 22.17 -9.27 12.81
N LEU A 228 22.83 -9.93 11.85
CA LEU A 228 22.25 -10.99 11.04
C LEU A 228 22.58 -12.34 11.69
N ILE A 229 21.57 -13.18 11.84
CA ILE A 229 21.65 -14.49 12.47
C ILE A 229 21.17 -15.54 11.48
N ASN A 230 21.89 -16.66 11.42
CA ASN A 230 21.43 -17.86 10.72
C ASN A 230 20.85 -18.84 11.76
N ALA A 231 19.53 -18.85 11.89
CA ALA A 231 18.81 -19.68 12.86
C ALA A 231 18.81 -21.18 12.51
N SER A 232 19.15 -21.53 11.26
CA SER A 232 19.31 -22.92 10.82
C SER A 232 20.62 -23.56 11.28
N LEU A 233 21.57 -22.74 11.73
CA LEU A 233 22.83 -23.18 12.33
C LEU A 233 22.72 -23.17 13.87
N ASP A 234 23.68 -22.53 14.52
CA ASP A 234 23.65 -22.22 15.95
C ASP A 234 23.30 -20.73 16.06
N PRO A 235 22.25 -20.34 16.79
CA PRO A 235 21.87 -18.93 16.94
C PRO A 235 22.92 -18.03 17.61
N SER A 236 23.97 -18.61 18.21
CA SER A 236 25.16 -17.86 18.63
C SER A 236 26.09 -17.44 17.48
N GLN A 237 25.86 -17.95 16.27
CA GLN A 237 26.52 -17.50 15.05
C GLN A 237 25.74 -16.34 14.45
N SER A 238 26.25 -15.15 14.74
CA SER A 238 25.74 -13.90 14.21
C SER A 238 26.86 -13.07 13.61
N PHE A 239 26.47 -12.14 12.74
CA PHE A 239 27.38 -11.21 12.10
C PHE A 239 26.77 -9.82 12.10
N VAL A 240 27.54 -8.83 12.58
CA VAL A 240 27.12 -7.43 12.52
C VAL A 240 27.36 -6.92 11.11
N ILE A 241 26.27 -6.58 10.45
CA ILE A 241 26.26 -6.12 9.07
C ILE A 241 26.24 -4.59 8.98
N THR A 242 26.72 -4.08 7.86
CA THR A 242 26.50 -2.68 7.43
C THR A 242 25.52 -2.70 6.25
N PRO A 243 24.21 -2.48 6.51
CA PRO A 243 23.20 -2.44 5.47
C PRO A 243 23.47 -1.35 4.44
N SER A 244 23.09 -1.59 3.20
CA SER A 244 23.27 -0.65 2.10
C SER A 244 22.02 -0.57 1.23
N ALA A 245 21.88 0.57 0.55
CA ALA A 245 20.85 0.76 -0.47
C ALA A 245 21.15 -0.16 -1.66
N ALA A 246 20.17 -0.97 -2.05
CA ALA A 246 20.20 -1.78 -3.25
C ALA A 246 18.96 -1.47 -4.11
N VAL A 247 18.99 -1.94 -5.35
CA VAL A 247 17.87 -1.83 -6.29
C VAL A 247 17.57 -3.21 -6.83
N ASP A 248 16.31 -3.62 -6.74
CA ASP A 248 15.87 -4.90 -7.28
C ASP A 248 15.75 -4.89 -8.82
N GLY A 249 15.41 -6.04 -9.41
CA GLY A 249 15.22 -6.21 -10.85
C GLY A 249 14.07 -5.41 -11.45
N GLN A 250 13.19 -4.82 -10.63
CA GLN A 250 12.10 -3.94 -11.06
C GLN A 250 12.39 -2.45 -10.81
N GLY A 251 13.57 -2.10 -10.28
CA GLY A 251 13.96 -0.72 -10.01
C GLY A 251 13.53 -0.20 -8.64
N ARG A 252 12.99 -1.05 -7.75
CA ARG A 252 12.60 -0.68 -6.40
C ARG A 252 13.82 -0.57 -5.49
N VAL A 253 13.87 0.49 -4.70
CA VAL A 253 14.93 0.68 -3.70
C VAL A 253 14.63 -0.18 -2.48
N VAL A 254 15.61 -0.95 -2.05
CA VAL A 254 15.54 -1.85 -0.89
C VAL A 254 16.79 -1.70 -0.02
N THR A 255 16.75 -2.27 1.18
CA THR A 255 17.92 -2.41 2.04
C THR A 255 18.43 -3.83 1.98
N ALA A 256 19.70 -4.01 1.59
CA ALA A 256 20.33 -5.31 1.45
C ALA A 256 21.80 -5.29 1.90
N VAL A 257 22.39 -6.47 2.04
CA VAL A 257 23.80 -6.67 2.35
C VAL A 257 24.35 -7.88 1.59
N ASP A 258 25.60 -7.81 1.14
CA ASP A 258 26.34 -8.96 0.65
C ASP A 258 27.13 -9.59 1.82
N VAL A 259 26.95 -10.89 2.02
CA VAL A 259 27.51 -11.63 3.16
C VAL A 259 28.48 -12.71 2.67
N ASP A 260 29.75 -12.55 3.02
CA ASP A 260 30.80 -13.55 2.80
C ASP A 260 30.59 -14.78 3.70
N GLY A 261 30.78 -16.00 3.17
CA GLY A 261 30.64 -17.22 3.96
C GLY A 261 31.65 -17.37 5.10
N ALA A 262 32.73 -16.58 5.10
CA ALA A 262 33.67 -16.50 6.21
C ALA A 262 33.12 -15.70 7.40
N ASP A 263 32.19 -14.76 7.15
CA ASP A 263 31.54 -13.94 8.16
C ASP A 263 30.33 -14.67 8.75
N LEU A 264 29.46 -15.19 7.88
CA LEU A 264 28.32 -16.03 8.26
C LEU A 264 28.03 -17.03 7.15
N PRO A 265 28.18 -18.35 7.38
CA PRO A 265 27.78 -19.36 6.41
C PRO A 265 26.27 -19.31 6.18
N ILE A 266 25.85 -19.22 4.91
CA ILE A 266 24.46 -19.20 4.49
C ILE A 266 24.31 -20.18 3.33
N ALA A 267 23.42 -21.14 3.49
CA ALA A 267 23.01 -22.05 2.45
C ALA A 267 21.57 -21.77 2.02
N ALA A 268 21.31 -22.21 0.80
CA ALA A 268 20.01 -22.42 0.22
C ALA A 268 18.97 -23.01 1.21
N GLY A 269 17.95 -22.22 1.57
CA GLY A 269 16.85 -22.66 2.43
C GLY A 269 17.03 -22.38 3.92
N ASP A 270 18.17 -21.80 4.32
CA ASP A 270 18.42 -21.36 5.69
C ASP A 270 17.45 -20.26 6.13
N GLU A 271 17.10 -20.30 7.40
CA GLU A 271 16.25 -19.32 8.07
C GLU A 271 17.12 -18.19 8.65
N LEU A 272 16.96 -16.98 8.12
CA LEU A 272 17.73 -15.81 8.52
C LEU A 272 16.88 -14.80 9.28
N TRP A 273 17.46 -14.23 10.33
CA TRP A 273 16.83 -13.22 11.17
C TRP A 273 17.76 -12.03 11.38
N CYS A 274 17.19 -10.84 11.46
CA CYS A 274 17.88 -9.60 11.77
C CYS A 274 17.44 -9.06 13.12
N ILE A 275 18.39 -8.47 13.82
CA ILE A 275 18.17 -7.77 15.08
C ILE A 275 18.72 -6.36 14.96
N ALA A 276 17.93 -5.37 15.34
CA ALA A 276 18.37 -3.98 15.37
C ALA A 276 19.06 -3.68 16.70
N GLN A 277 20.29 -3.20 16.64
CA GLN A 277 21.04 -2.71 17.81
C GLN A 277 20.72 -1.24 18.13
N GLN A 278 20.00 -0.56 17.25
CA GLN A 278 19.50 0.80 17.43
C GLN A 278 18.15 0.97 16.70
N THR A 279 17.43 2.05 16.99
CA THR A 279 16.22 2.40 16.23
C THR A 279 16.55 2.63 14.76
N VAL A 280 15.79 1.97 13.88
CA VAL A 280 15.79 2.16 12.43
C VAL A 280 14.43 2.71 11.97
N GLY A 281 14.44 3.65 11.03
CA GLY A 281 13.23 4.22 10.45
C GLY A 281 12.30 4.94 11.46
N LEU A 282 11.00 4.85 11.19
CA LEU A 282 9.95 5.48 12.00
C LEU A 282 9.77 4.72 13.32
N ARG A 283 9.52 5.44 14.42
CA ARG A 283 9.26 4.82 15.73
C ARG A 283 8.06 5.39 16.46
N GLY A 284 7.80 6.69 16.28
CA GLY A 284 6.64 7.34 16.90
C GLY A 284 5.34 6.84 16.29
N ALA A 285 4.35 6.53 17.14
CA ALA A 285 3.07 6.00 16.69
C ALA A 285 2.34 6.93 15.72
N GLY A 286 2.40 8.26 15.94
CA GLY A 286 1.83 9.24 15.02
C GLY A 286 2.52 9.23 13.66
N ASP A 287 3.84 9.14 13.62
CA ASP A 287 4.59 9.09 12.38
C ASP A 287 4.31 7.79 11.61
N ILE A 288 4.22 6.66 12.31
CA ILE A 288 3.83 5.36 11.73
C ILE A 288 2.40 5.43 11.18
N ILE A 289 1.43 5.90 11.96
CA ILE A 289 0.03 6.05 11.51
C ILE A 289 -0.03 6.91 10.26
N ARG A 290 0.67 8.05 10.27
CA ARG A 290 0.71 8.94 9.11
C ARG A 290 1.26 8.22 7.89
N TRP A 291 2.42 7.59 8.04
CA TRP A 291 3.08 6.90 6.94
C TRP A 291 2.22 5.78 6.36
N VAL A 292 1.59 4.96 7.22
CA VAL A 292 0.65 3.91 6.81
C VAL A 292 -0.54 4.50 6.06
N LEU A 293 -1.15 5.57 6.57
CA LEU A 293 -2.27 6.26 5.90
C LEU A 293 -1.85 6.92 4.58
N GLU A 294 -0.59 7.31 4.40
CA GLU A 294 -0.07 7.80 3.12
C GLU A 294 0.07 6.67 2.07
N GLN A 295 0.13 5.40 2.50
CA GLN A 295 0.06 4.22 1.62
C GLN A 295 -1.38 3.72 1.41
N SER A 296 -2.34 4.25 2.18
CA SER A 296 -3.75 3.91 2.09
C SER A 296 -4.41 4.55 0.87
N SER A 297 -5.43 3.88 0.36
CA SER A 297 -6.37 4.45 -0.60
C SER A 297 -7.46 5.30 0.06
N ILE A 298 -7.59 5.24 1.40
CA ILE A 298 -8.54 6.03 2.18
C ILE A 298 -8.17 7.51 2.11
N ARG A 299 -9.18 8.36 2.01
CA ARG A 299 -8.98 9.81 2.11
C ARG A 299 -8.85 10.27 3.53
N VAL A 300 -7.77 11.01 3.78
CA VAL A 300 -7.41 11.49 5.10
C VAL A 300 -7.17 13.00 5.08
N ASP A 301 -7.77 13.73 6.03
CA ASP A 301 -7.41 15.13 6.32
C ASP A 301 -6.20 15.17 7.25
N PHE A 302 -5.02 15.10 6.66
CA PHE A 302 -3.75 15.19 7.38
C PHE A 302 -3.57 16.53 8.10
N ALA A 303 -4.24 17.61 7.69
CA ALA A 303 -4.16 18.88 8.38
C ALA A 303 -4.85 18.79 9.75
N ALA A 304 -6.05 18.20 9.78
CA ALA A 304 -6.75 17.94 11.03
C ALA A 304 -6.04 16.90 11.91
N LEU A 305 -5.33 15.94 11.32
CA LEU A 305 -4.55 14.94 12.08
C LEU A 305 -3.29 15.49 12.73
N SER A 306 -2.67 16.53 12.17
CA SER A 306 -1.30 16.93 12.51
C SER A 306 -1.04 17.15 14.00
N GLU A 307 -1.99 17.77 14.72
CA GLU A 307 -1.89 17.99 16.17
C GLU A 307 -1.96 16.68 16.95
N THR A 308 -2.89 15.79 16.60
CA THR A 308 -3.06 14.48 17.23
C THR A 308 -1.86 13.58 17.02
N LEU A 309 -1.30 13.55 15.80
CA LEU A 309 -0.12 12.73 15.48
C LEU A 309 1.08 13.13 16.33
N THR A 310 1.25 14.42 16.60
CA THR A 310 2.32 14.92 17.48
C THR A 310 2.19 14.36 18.91
N ALA A 311 0.97 14.30 19.45
CA ALA A 311 0.71 13.72 20.76
C ALA A 311 0.90 12.19 20.77
N LEU A 312 0.51 11.51 19.69
CA LEU A 312 0.66 10.06 19.56
C LEU A 312 2.12 9.63 19.47
N ASN A 313 3.03 10.48 18.99
CA ASN A 313 4.48 10.21 18.98
C ASN A 313 5.12 10.06 20.37
N LEU A 314 4.37 10.28 21.47
CA LEU A 314 4.78 9.86 22.81
C LEU A 314 4.78 8.35 22.99
N PHE A 315 3.99 7.63 22.20
CA PHE A 315 3.99 6.17 22.10
C PHE A 315 4.97 5.75 21.01
N GLN A 316 5.77 4.73 21.31
CA GLN A 316 6.79 4.21 20.41
C GLN A 316 6.47 2.76 20.07
N PHE A 317 6.62 2.41 18.79
CA PHE A 317 6.47 1.05 18.30
C PHE A 317 7.76 0.58 17.64
N ASP A 318 8.10 -0.67 17.94
CA ASP A 318 9.16 -1.43 17.31
C ASP A 318 8.47 -2.67 16.73
N GLY A 319 8.65 -2.93 15.44
CA GLY A 319 7.92 -4.00 14.78
C GLY A 319 8.12 -4.07 13.27
N ILE A 320 7.31 -4.94 12.65
CA ILE A 320 7.48 -5.33 11.25
C ILE A 320 6.13 -5.53 10.56
N ILE A 321 6.13 -5.37 9.25
CA ILE A 321 5.09 -5.89 8.35
C ILE A 321 5.78 -6.86 7.40
N ASN A 322 5.51 -8.16 7.55
CA ASN A 322 6.14 -9.24 6.77
C ASN A 322 5.12 -10.07 5.96
N SER A 323 3.87 -9.62 5.92
CA SER A 323 2.79 -10.14 5.08
C SER A 323 2.07 -8.98 4.42
N GLN A 324 1.47 -9.22 3.26
CA GLN A 324 0.61 -8.20 2.65
C GLN A 324 -0.64 -7.99 3.49
N VAL A 325 -0.87 -6.74 3.86
CA VAL A 325 -2.02 -6.31 4.66
C VAL A 325 -2.53 -4.97 4.13
N SER A 326 -3.83 -4.71 4.30
CA SER A 326 -4.37 -3.39 4.05
C SER A 326 -3.81 -2.40 5.08
N PRO A 327 -3.41 -1.17 4.70
CA PRO A 327 -3.02 -0.13 5.64
C PRO A 327 -4.06 0.11 6.73
N TYR A 328 -5.35 0.09 6.38
CA TYR A 328 -6.44 0.19 7.35
C TYR A 328 -6.44 -0.97 8.35
N ASP A 329 -6.42 -2.21 7.86
CA ASP A 329 -6.45 -3.40 8.72
C ASP A 329 -5.26 -3.42 9.67
N PHE A 330 -4.06 -3.12 9.17
CA PHE A 330 -2.86 -3.01 10.01
C PHE A 330 -3.02 -1.97 11.13
N LEU A 331 -3.61 -0.80 10.83
CA LEU A 331 -3.85 0.20 11.87
C LEU A 331 -4.88 -0.28 12.90
N VAL A 332 -5.98 -0.88 12.45
CA VAL A 332 -7.08 -1.30 13.33
C VAL A 332 -6.70 -2.50 14.19
N ASP A 333 -5.96 -3.45 13.64
CA ASP A 333 -5.65 -4.72 14.30
C ASP A 333 -4.37 -4.64 15.13
N ASP A 334 -3.33 -3.92 14.67
CA ASP A 334 -2.01 -3.95 15.29
C ASP A 334 -1.66 -2.66 16.06
N ILE A 335 -2.02 -1.48 15.54
CA ILE A 335 -1.53 -0.20 16.09
C ILE A 335 -2.52 0.45 17.05
N LEU A 336 -3.73 0.74 16.60
CA LEU A 336 -4.74 1.48 17.36
C LEU A 336 -5.18 0.80 18.66
N PRO A 337 -5.28 -0.54 18.76
CA PRO A 337 -5.64 -1.20 20.02
C PRO A 337 -4.64 -0.93 21.16
N LEU A 338 -3.40 -0.55 20.81
CA LEU A 338 -2.32 -0.25 21.75
C LEU A 338 -2.28 1.25 22.13
N LEU A 339 -3.11 2.08 21.50
CA LEU A 339 -3.12 3.53 21.70
C LEU A 339 -4.41 4.00 22.38
N PRO A 340 -4.37 5.10 23.14
CA PRO A 340 -5.58 5.76 23.65
C PRO A 340 -6.25 6.61 22.56
N ALA A 341 -6.43 6.03 21.36
CA ALA A 341 -6.96 6.69 20.20
C ALA A 341 -7.96 5.80 19.48
N THR A 342 -8.98 6.42 18.89
CA THR A 342 -9.89 5.75 17.98
C THR A 342 -9.91 6.51 16.66
N MET A 343 -9.95 5.78 15.56
CA MET A 343 -10.29 6.37 14.28
C MET A 343 -11.78 6.69 14.31
N THR A 344 -12.09 7.96 14.06
CA THR A 344 -13.46 8.43 13.92
C THR A 344 -13.53 9.24 12.65
N ARG A 345 -14.68 9.20 12.00
CA ARG A 345 -14.98 10.08 10.88
C ARG A 345 -15.49 11.40 11.43
N THR A 346 -15.15 12.49 10.76
CA THR A 346 -15.91 13.74 10.87
C THR A 346 -16.71 13.96 9.60
N GLY A 347 -18.03 14.12 9.73
CA GLY A 347 -18.79 14.84 8.72
C GLY A 347 -18.45 16.33 8.84
N ARG A 348 -17.84 16.92 7.82
CA ARG A 348 -17.88 18.37 7.64
C ARG A 348 -18.93 18.64 6.57
N GLY A 349 -20.07 19.21 7.01
CA GLY A 349 -21.04 19.84 6.11
C GLY A 349 -20.58 21.19 5.60
#